data_AF-A0A496UX35-F1
#
_entry.id   AF-A0A496UX35-F1
#
_cell.length_a   1.000
_cell.length_b   1.000
_cell.length_c   1.000
_cell.angle_alpha   90.00
_cell.angle_beta   90.00
_cell.angle_gamma   90.00
#
_symmetry.space_group_name_H-M   'P 1'
#
loop_
_entity.id
_entity.type
_entity.pdbx_description
1 polymer ?
#
loop_
_entity_poly.entity_id
_entity_poly.type
_entity_poly.pdbx_seq_one_letter_code
_entity_poly.pdbx_strand_id
1 'polypeptide(L)'
;MANTVRYFLEIKKDNKGAYRCWIHQGEQHNAFGDLKNLRLKPNSRVEIKGKKITLKRLVEELITFDYNDEEQARLKLKFDEREQSDIGQHLFDETFGKLKSSIYNEILRYEQKEVRILCTDEHIARLPWVLLSDRGEFLSAAGWSIALQTEATTEAEVELPPHPKMLIIAPQPEDVADTEADVHVTELRDLLSWPESVETCLQVASTWEEFKTKVKSLEPDIVYYYGHGEGDINTTHLLFADQTQQCCKIPVADFAQVLRNLPKRPSLAYINCCQGDTGGWLGVGRQLGKFIPAVLTNSTVAWIDAARAQASAFWRGLLKEGLTPHESVSGMRRRLVDDNTSFGDARWMTPVLHCHYHNWKTNLPSPTNWLEREPLWRLKLDRIKQVSEIFYQISEMIEVNLPSLAYIWYGKTGQGVEIFHERLELELSKKLAYKVKTIKPSWHKNFVETIKPSWPDDFAHVHRSFNDMYRECFKVNALEDIPYCIQKHPNAGTILYVCHQQPISPSDINETRLKRYLTWWDTKIIPILKQANIYGLLGISFIVDDTAQFKTQFSQALDTLTLSNTVFRLLDELGDVLPEEVELFLKFNKIPVPNDDKKDLLNDIMRETNGQYEKTLEQLKALVNNLA
;
A
#
# COMPACT_ATOMS: atom_id res chain seq x y z
N MET A 1 2.29 5.73 12.86
CA MET A 1 0.95 5.81 12.25
C MET A 1 0.84 7.18 11.57
N ALA A 2 0.25 7.26 10.38
CA ALA A 2 -0.04 8.57 9.79
C ALA A 2 -1.08 9.29 10.68
N ASN A 3 -1.04 10.62 10.75
CA ASN A 3 -2.09 11.38 11.44
C ASN A 3 -3.36 11.34 10.58
N THR A 4 -4.20 10.32 10.77
CA THR A 4 -5.53 10.26 10.18
C THR A 4 -6.46 11.17 10.98
N VAL A 5 -7.14 12.08 10.30
CA VAL A 5 -8.16 12.95 10.88
C VAL A 5 -9.55 12.50 10.43
N ARG A 6 -10.52 12.52 11.33
CA ARG A 6 -11.90 12.14 11.02
C ARG A 6 -12.81 13.36 10.95
N TYR A 7 -13.57 13.46 9.87
CA TYR A 7 -14.64 14.42 9.66
C TYR A 7 -15.98 13.72 9.51
N PHE A 8 -17.01 14.35 10.03
CA PHE A 8 -18.39 13.89 9.91
C PHE A 8 -19.19 14.95 9.17
N LEU A 9 -19.94 14.51 8.16
CA LEU A 9 -20.91 15.29 7.40
C LEU A 9 -22.30 14.81 7.83
N GLU A 10 -22.88 15.47 8.82
CA GLU A 10 -24.23 15.18 9.27
C GLU A 10 -25.23 15.87 8.37
N ILE A 11 -25.92 15.12 7.51
CA ILE A 11 -26.86 15.64 6.51
C ILE A 11 -28.28 15.29 6.93
N LYS A 12 -29.13 16.32 7.15
CA LYS A 12 -30.54 16.14 7.50
C LYS A 12 -31.45 17.07 6.69
N LYS A 13 -32.70 16.67 6.53
CA LYS A 13 -33.78 17.55 6.08
C LYS A 13 -34.22 18.45 7.24
N ASP A 14 -34.33 19.74 6.99
CA ASP A 14 -34.98 20.68 7.90
C ASP A 14 -36.51 20.57 7.82
N ASN A 15 -37.21 21.32 8.69
CA ASN A 15 -38.68 21.33 8.74
C ASN A 15 -39.35 21.84 7.45
N LYS A 16 -38.59 22.47 6.54
CA LYS A 16 -39.03 22.95 5.22
C LYS A 16 -38.63 21.99 4.10
N GLY A 17 -38.07 20.83 4.43
CA GLY A 17 -37.58 19.84 3.48
C GLY A 17 -36.32 20.26 2.72
N ALA A 18 -35.59 21.29 3.17
CA ALA A 18 -34.27 21.65 2.65
C ALA A 18 -33.18 20.83 3.35
N TYR A 19 -32.16 20.39 2.61
CA TYR A 19 -31.03 19.71 3.24
C TYR A 19 -30.08 20.73 3.87
N ARG A 20 -29.63 20.39 5.08
CA ARG A 20 -28.62 21.09 5.86
C ARG A 20 -27.51 20.10 6.22
N CYS A 21 -26.26 20.53 6.16
CA CYS A 21 -25.11 19.74 6.60
C CYS A 21 -24.37 20.44 7.72
N TRP A 22 -24.08 19.70 8.78
CA TRP A 22 -23.12 20.10 9.80
C TRP A 22 -21.83 19.31 9.58
N ILE A 23 -20.71 20.03 9.51
CA ILE A 23 -19.39 19.43 9.37
C ILE A 23 -18.69 19.52 10.71
N HIS A 24 -18.28 18.39 11.28
CA HIS A 24 -17.55 18.34 12.55
C HIS A 24 -16.31 17.45 12.46
N GLN A 25 -15.28 17.77 13.25
CA GLN A 25 -14.01 17.04 13.31
C GLN A 25 -13.94 16.25 14.62
N GLY A 26 -13.64 14.96 14.52
CA GLY A 26 -13.59 14.06 15.67
C GLY A 26 -14.91 14.03 16.44
N GLU A 27 -14.83 13.83 17.76
CA GLU A 27 -15.98 13.75 18.67
C GLU A 27 -16.54 15.12 19.07
N GLN A 28 -15.87 16.20 18.70
CA GLN A 28 -16.32 17.53 19.08
C GLN A 28 -17.56 17.89 18.26
N HIS A 29 -18.72 18.00 18.92
CA HIS A 29 -19.97 18.47 18.32
C HIS A 29 -19.98 19.95 17.90
N ASN A 30 -18.86 20.66 18.10
CA ASN A 30 -18.71 22.02 17.60
C ASN A 30 -18.57 21.95 16.08
N ALA A 31 -19.67 22.26 15.38
CA ALA A 31 -19.69 22.27 13.93
C ALA A 31 -18.70 23.33 13.38
N PHE A 32 -17.71 22.87 12.62
CA PHE A 32 -16.78 23.68 11.84
C PHE A 32 -17.47 24.35 10.64
N GLY A 33 -18.56 23.75 10.17
CA GLY A 33 -19.40 24.27 9.11
C GLY A 33 -20.88 24.01 9.36
N ASP A 34 -21.71 25.01 9.10
CA ASP A 34 -23.17 24.93 9.09
C ASP A 34 -23.68 25.33 7.70
N LEU A 35 -23.87 24.34 6.84
CA LEU A 35 -24.20 24.53 5.43
C LEU A 35 -25.70 24.36 5.22
N LYS A 36 -26.36 25.42 4.75
CA LYS A 36 -27.82 25.46 4.54
C LYS A 36 -28.17 25.39 3.06
N ASN A 37 -29.40 24.96 2.76
CA ASN A 37 -29.98 24.95 1.42
C ASN A 37 -29.13 24.15 0.41
N LEU A 38 -28.71 22.94 0.80
CA LEU A 38 -27.93 22.09 -0.08
C LEU A 38 -28.77 21.61 -1.26
N ARG A 39 -28.17 21.63 -2.46
CA ARG A 39 -28.75 21.12 -3.72
C ARG A 39 -28.50 19.62 -3.84
N LEU A 40 -28.90 18.89 -2.79
CA LEU A 40 -28.80 17.43 -2.67
C LEU A 40 -30.19 16.75 -2.64
N LYS A 41 -31.24 17.49 -2.99
CA LYS A 41 -32.59 16.92 -3.15
C LYS A 41 -32.69 16.06 -4.41
N PRO A 42 -33.60 15.07 -4.44
CA PRO A 42 -33.86 14.25 -5.63
C PRO A 42 -34.07 15.08 -6.92
N ASN A 43 -34.74 16.23 -6.82
CA ASN A 43 -35.01 17.12 -7.95
C ASN A 43 -33.92 18.18 -8.20
N SER A 44 -32.84 18.19 -7.42
CA SER A 44 -31.70 19.08 -7.65
C SER A 44 -31.05 18.72 -8.97
N ARG A 45 -30.71 19.73 -9.75
CA ARG A 45 -30.05 19.55 -11.05
C ARG A 45 -28.54 19.64 -10.88
N VAL A 46 -27.85 18.66 -11.45
CA VAL A 46 -26.39 18.66 -11.65
C VAL A 46 -26.12 18.81 -13.14
N GLU A 47 -25.05 19.53 -13.49
CA GLU A 47 -24.59 19.68 -14.86
C GLU A 47 -23.47 18.68 -15.11
N ILE A 48 -23.70 17.77 -16.05
CA ILE A 48 -22.76 16.70 -16.43
C ILE A 48 -22.55 16.80 -17.92
N LYS A 49 -21.30 17.04 -18.36
CA LYS A 49 -20.97 17.30 -19.78
C LYS A 49 -21.92 18.32 -20.44
N GLY A 50 -22.25 19.39 -19.73
CA GLY A 50 -23.17 20.45 -20.20
C GLY A 50 -24.66 20.06 -20.24
N LYS A 51 -25.04 18.86 -19.79
CA LYS A 51 -26.43 18.43 -19.70
C LYS A 51 -26.91 18.52 -18.26
N LYS A 52 -28.11 19.07 -18.05
CA LYS A 52 -28.73 19.13 -16.73
C LYS A 52 -29.54 17.86 -16.46
N ILE A 53 -29.07 17.04 -15.53
CA ILE A 53 -29.80 15.87 -15.03
C ILE A 53 -30.18 16.06 -13.56
N THR A 54 -31.16 15.32 -13.07
CA THR A 54 -31.53 15.36 -11.65
C THR A 54 -30.75 14.32 -10.86
N LEU A 55 -30.47 14.58 -9.58
CA LEU A 55 -29.80 13.60 -8.71
C LEU A 55 -30.61 12.31 -8.56
N LYS A 56 -31.95 12.39 -8.59
CA LYS A 56 -32.81 11.19 -8.62
C LYS A 56 -32.51 10.32 -9.83
N ARG A 57 -32.51 10.93 -11.02
CA ARG A 57 -32.24 10.23 -12.28
C ARG A 57 -30.84 9.62 -12.29
N LEU A 58 -29.85 10.34 -11.76
CA LEU A 58 -28.48 9.82 -11.61
C LEU A 58 -28.45 8.54 -10.77
N VAL A 59 -29.12 8.54 -9.61
CA VAL A 59 -29.20 7.36 -8.74
C VAL A 59 -29.95 6.21 -9.41
N GLU A 60 -31.07 6.50 -10.09
CA GLU A 60 -31.81 5.50 -10.86
C GLU A 60 -30.94 4.87 -11.95
N GLU A 61 -30.20 5.68 -12.71
CA GLU A 61 -29.29 5.21 -13.77
C GLU A 61 -28.13 4.35 -13.22
N LEU A 62 -27.65 4.59 -11.99
CA LEU A 62 -26.64 3.75 -11.33
C LEU A 62 -27.22 2.42 -10.83
N ILE A 63 -28.49 2.38 -10.44
CA ILE A 63 -29.16 1.19 -9.90
C ILE A 63 -29.59 0.26 -11.04
N THR A 64 -30.29 0.78 -12.06
CA THR A 64 -30.98 -0.02 -13.08
C THR A 64 -30.09 -0.48 -14.22
N PHE A 65 -28.77 -0.39 -14.07
CA PHE A 65 -27.85 -0.82 -15.11
C PHE A 65 -27.77 -2.35 -15.17
N ASP A 66 -27.86 -2.92 -16.39
CA ASP A 66 -27.82 -4.36 -16.64
C ASP A 66 -26.53 -4.78 -17.38
N TYR A 67 -26.14 -6.04 -17.21
CA TYR A 67 -24.87 -6.64 -17.61
C TYR A 67 -25.00 -7.29 -19.00
N ASN A 68 -25.03 -6.48 -20.07
CA ASN A 68 -24.78 -6.97 -21.43
C ASN A 68 -23.73 -6.13 -22.16
N ASP A 69 -23.09 -6.71 -23.18
CA ASP A 69 -21.93 -6.12 -23.88
C ASP A 69 -22.25 -4.75 -24.51
N GLU A 70 -23.47 -4.57 -25.04
CA GLU A 70 -23.93 -3.29 -25.57
C GLU A 70 -24.09 -2.23 -24.47
N GLU A 71 -24.57 -2.64 -23.29
CA GLU A 71 -24.69 -1.78 -22.14
C GLU A 71 -23.35 -1.47 -21.49
N GLN A 72 -22.38 -2.38 -21.53
CA GLN A 72 -21.01 -2.11 -21.07
C GLN A 72 -20.35 -0.98 -21.89
N ALA A 73 -20.50 -1.01 -23.22
CA ALA A 73 -20.04 0.07 -24.09
C ALA A 73 -20.78 1.39 -23.79
N ARG A 74 -22.09 1.32 -23.50
CA ARG A 74 -22.86 2.49 -23.06
C ARG A 74 -22.44 3.02 -21.69
N LEU A 75 -22.01 2.16 -20.77
CA LEU A 75 -21.58 2.55 -19.43
C LEU A 75 -20.25 3.31 -19.51
N LYS A 76 -19.28 2.80 -20.29
CA LYS A 76 -18.03 3.53 -20.57
C LYS A 76 -18.30 4.91 -21.19
N LEU A 77 -19.38 5.06 -21.96
CA LEU A 77 -19.77 6.35 -22.55
C LEU A 77 -20.54 7.26 -21.58
N LYS A 78 -21.34 6.70 -20.67
CA LYS A 78 -22.22 7.42 -19.72
C LYS A 78 -21.61 7.70 -18.36
N PHE A 79 -20.61 6.96 -17.93
CA PHE A 79 -19.89 7.20 -16.67
C PHE A 79 -18.39 7.17 -16.95
N ASP A 80 -17.96 7.92 -17.97
CA ASP A 80 -16.54 8.15 -18.17
C ASP A 80 -15.96 9.03 -17.05
N GLU A 81 -14.65 9.21 -17.08
CA GLU A 81 -13.92 10.00 -16.10
C GLU A 81 -14.49 11.41 -15.95
N ARG A 82 -14.93 12.04 -17.06
CA ARG A 82 -15.48 13.40 -17.02
C ARG A 82 -16.82 13.45 -16.31
N GLU A 83 -17.74 12.53 -16.60
CA GLU A 83 -19.04 12.49 -15.92
C GLU A 83 -18.88 12.20 -14.44
N GLN A 84 -18.02 11.25 -14.09
CA GLN A 84 -17.71 10.93 -12.69
C GLN A 84 -17.12 12.15 -11.96
N SER A 85 -16.21 12.89 -12.61
CA SER A 85 -15.61 14.10 -12.06
C SER A 85 -16.63 15.23 -11.88
N ASP A 86 -17.55 15.44 -12.84
CA ASP A 86 -18.61 16.45 -12.74
C ASP A 86 -19.58 16.13 -11.57
N ILE A 87 -19.94 14.85 -11.38
CA ILE A 87 -20.74 14.39 -10.23
C ILE A 87 -20.00 14.66 -8.92
N GLY A 88 -18.73 14.25 -8.86
CA GLY A 88 -17.85 14.44 -7.73
C GLY A 88 -17.73 15.89 -7.30
N GLN A 89 -17.56 16.78 -8.29
CA GLN A 89 -17.41 18.20 -8.07
C GLN A 89 -18.70 18.81 -7.53
N HIS A 90 -19.87 18.38 -8.04
CA HIS A 90 -21.15 18.82 -7.49
C HIS A 90 -21.33 18.42 -6.02
N LEU A 91 -20.97 17.17 -5.66
CA LEU A 91 -21.03 16.72 -4.26
C LEU A 91 -20.07 17.52 -3.38
N PHE A 92 -18.87 17.84 -3.89
CA PHE A 92 -17.88 18.66 -3.20
C PHE A 92 -18.37 20.10 -3.01
N ASP A 93 -18.87 20.73 -4.07
CA ASP A 93 -19.40 22.11 -4.06
C ASP A 93 -20.59 22.27 -3.12
N GLU A 94 -21.36 21.20 -2.88
CA GLU A 94 -22.46 21.21 -1.92
C GLU A 94 -22.02 20.87 -0.49
N THR A 95 -20.76 20.47 -0.29
CA THR A 95 -20.20 20.13 1.03
C THR A 95 -18.95 20.96 1.31
N PHE A 96 -17.75 20.39 1.13
CA PHE A 96 -16.47 21.00 1.46
C PHE A 96 -16.20 22.30 0.68
N GLY A 97 -16.69 22.42 -0.56
CA GLY A 97 -16.54 23.62 -1.39
C GLY A 97 -17.26 24.87 -0.84
N LYS A 98 -18.21 24.70 0.10
CA LYS A 98 -18.86 25.83 0.81
C LYS A 98 -18.11 26.26 2.07
N LEU A 99 -17.06 25.55 2.47
CA LEU A 99 -16.28 25.93 3.64
C LEU A 99 -15.43 27.17 3.34
N LYS A 100 -15.09 27.90 4.40
CA LYS A 100 -14.11 28.98 4.30
C LYS A 100 -12.76 28.38 3.89
N SER A 101 -12.04 29.06 2.98
CA SER A 101 -10.75 28.57 2.47
C SER A 101 -9.73 28.26 3.57
N SER A 102 -9.74 29.00 4.69
CA SER A 102 -8.88 28.71 5.84
C SER A 102 -9.12 27.34 6.45
N ILE A 103 -10.39 26.93 6.55
CA ILE A 103 -10.80 25.63 7.11
C ILE A 103 -10.44 24.52 6.11
N TYR A 104 -10.75 24.71 4.84
CA TYR A 104 -10.41 23.72 3.82
C TYR A 104 -8.89 23.49 3.71
N ASN A 105 -8.10 24.57 3.76
CA ASN A 105 -6.64 24.48 3.78
C ASN A 105 -6.11 23.75 5.02
N GLU A 106 -6.79 23.84 6.16
CA GLU A 106 -6.45 23.08 7.36
C GLU A 106 -6.73 21.58 7.17
N ILE A 107 -7.87 21.22 6.58
CA ILE A 107 -8.20 19.82 6.23
C ILE A 107 -7.13 19.21 5.33
N LEU A 108 -6.63 19.98 4.34
CA LEU A 108 -5.61 19.53 3.39
C LEU A 108 -4.24 19.24 4.03
N ARG A 109 -3.95 19.73 5.24
CA ARG A 109 -2.66 19.49 5.92
C ARG A 109 -2.47 18.04 6.39
N TYR A 110 -3.55 17.29 6.55
CA TYR A 110 -3.49 15.91 6.99
C TYR A 110 -3.22 14.97 5.83
N GLU A 111 -2.40 13.94 6.00
CA GLU A 111 -2.07 13.00 4.92
C GLU A 111 -3.26 12.07 4.62
N GLN A 112 -3.95 11.60 5.67
CA GLN A 112 -5.09 10.69 5.58
C GLN A 112 -6.32 11.36 6.20
N LYS A 113 -7.45 11.30 5.50
CA LYS A 113 -8.71 11.87 5.97
C LYS A 113 -9.81 10.81 5.94
N GLU A 114 -10.49 10.60 7.05
CA GLU A 114 -11.71 9.80 7.12
C GLU A 114 -12.91 10.72 7.06
N VAL A 115 -13.80 10.53 6.10
CA VAL A 115 -15.07 11.26 5.97
C VAL A 115 -16.22 10.30 6.20
N ARG A 116 -17.06 10.60 7.19
CA ARG A 116 -18.28 9.85 7.49
C ARG A 116 -19.51 10.67 7.14
N ILE A 117 -20.30 10.19 6.18
CA ILE A 117 -21.59 10.80 5.84
C ILE A 117 -22.65 10.25 6.79
N LEU A 118 -23.02 11.05 7.80
CA LEU A 118 -24.04 10.69 8.79
C LEU A 118 -25.43 11.08 8.27
N CYS A 119 -26.25 10.09 7.90
CA CYS A 119 -27.56 10.34 7.32
C CYS A 119 -28.55 9.17 7.45
N THR A 120 -29.81 9.48 7.77
CA THR A 120 -30.95 8.52 7.76
C THR A 120 -31.74 8.54 6.44
N ASP A 121 -31.52 9.56 5.61
CA ASP A 121 -32.20 9.71 4.33
C ASP A 121 -31.62 8.76 3.26
N GLU A 122 -32.49 7.98 2.65
CA GLU A 122 -32.11 6.94 1.68
C GLU A 122 -31.52 7.53 0.40
N HIS A 123 -32.07 8.65 -0.09
CA HIS A 123 -31.57 9.30 -1.29
C HIS A 123 -30.14 9.79 -1.09
N ILE A 124 -29.87 10.43 0.04
CA ILE A 124 -28.52 10.90 0.38
C ILE A 124 -27.54 9.73 0.50
N ALA A 125 -27.92 8.63 1.15
CA ALA A 125 -27.06 7.46 1.27
C ALA A 125 -26.72 6.80 -0.09
N ARG A 126 -27.61 6.92 -1.09
CA ARG A 126 -27.41 6.38 -2.44
C ARG A 126 -26.56 7.27 -3.36
N LEU A 127 -26.24 8.50 -2.96
CA LEU A 127 -25.36 9.34 -3.78
C LEU A 127 -23.95 8.72 -3.82
N PRO A 128 -23.24 8.81 -4.96
CA PRO A 128 -21.94 8.18 -5.15
C PRO A 128 -20.83 9.00 -4.46
N TRP A 129 -20.85 9.07 -3.13
CA TRP A 129 -19.94 9.90 -2.32
C TRP A 129 -18.46 9.60 -2.51
N VAL A 130 -18.14 8.38 -2.96
CA VAL A 130 -16.79 7.99 -3.36
C VAL A 130 -16.23 8.86 -4.49
N LEU A 131 -17.10 9.43 -5.34
CA LEU A 131 -16.72 10.27 -6.45
C LEU A 131 -16.31 11.69 -6.04
N LEU A 132 -16.45 12.09 -4.76
CA LEU A 132 -16.08 13.42 -4.28
C LEU A 132 -14.76 13.88 -4.91
N SER A 133 -14.79 15.00 -5.62
CA SER A 133 -13.65 15.55 -6.36
C SER A 133 -13.53 17.06 -6.18
N ASP A 134 -12.30 17.57 -6.18
CA ASP A 134 -12.01 19.01 -6.18
C ASP A 134 -11.12 19.33 -7.39
N ARG A 135 -11.63 20.20 -8.28
CA ARG A 135 -10.94 20.70 -9.48
C ARG A 135 -10.38 19.58 -10.36
N GLY A 136 -11.12 18.48 -10.47
CA GLY A 136 -10.75 17.33 -11.29
C GLY A 136 -9.97 16.24 -10.56
N GLU A 137 -9.58 16.45 -9.30
CA GLU A 137 -8.90 15.42 -8.50
C GLU A 137 -9.91 14.65 -7.63
N PHE A 138 -10.00 13.32 -7.79
CA PHE A 138 -10.80 12.47 -6.90
C PHE A 138 -10.16 12.41 -5.51
N LEU A 139 -10.92 12.80 -4.48
CA LEU A 139 -10.40 12.85 -3.11
C LEU A 139 -9.98 11.46 -2.60
N SER A 140 -10.60 10.38 -3.09
CA SER A 140 -10.22 9.00 -2.79
C SER A 140 -8.80 8.66 -3.22
N ALA A 141 -8.32 9.26 -4.31
CA ALA A 141 -6.93 9.12 -4.76
C ALA A 141 -5.97 9.96 -3.90
N ALA A 142 -6.46 11.06 -3.33
CA ALA A 142 -5.72 11.98 -2.47
C ALA A 142 -5.71 11.61 -0.96
N GLY A 143 -5.89 10.31 -0.65
CA GLY A 143 -5.83 9.80 0.73
C GLY A 143 -7.09 10.04 1.57
N TRP A 144 -8.24 10.30 0.93
CA TRP A 144 -9.52 10.36 1.64
C TRP A 144 -10.21 8.99 1.61
N SER A 145 -10.73 8.56 2.75
CA SER A 145 -11.64 7.42 2.84
C SER A 145 -13.05 7.93 3.14
N ILE A 146 -14.03 7.51 2.34
CA ILE A 146 -15.43 7.92 2.50
C ILE A 146 -16.25 6.73 2.96
N ALA A 147 -17.00 6.90 4.05
CA ALA A 147 -17.90 5.92 4.61
C ALA A 147 -19.29 6.52 4.87
N LEU A 148 -20.33 5.69 4.81
CA LEU A 148 -21.68 6.02 5.20
C LEU A 148 -21.91 5.62 6.66
N GLN A 149 -22.74 6.38 7.36
CA GLN A 149 -23.13 6.10 8.72
C GLN A 149 -24.60 6.45 8.90
N THR A 150 -25.37 5.53 9.49
CA THR A 150 -26.82 5.64 9.58
C THR A 150 -27.28 6.42 10.82
N GLU A 151 -26.59 6.21 11.93
CA GLU A 151 -26.87 6.76 13.25
C GLU A 151 -25.55 7.17 13.90
N ALA A 152 -25.58 8.09 14.88
CA ALA A 152 -24.38 8.46 15.64
C ALA A 152 -23.75 7.20 16.23
N THR A 153 -22.42 7.10 16.16
CA THR A 153 -21.71 5.88 16.55
C THR A 153 -21.96 5.62 18.02
N THR A 154 -22.22 4.37 18.38
CA THR A 154 -22.00 3.92 19.75
C THR A 154 -20.49 3.95 20.02
N GLU A 155 -20.02 4.11 21.25
CA GLU A 155 -18.58 4.13 21.63
C GLU A 155 -17.87 2.78 21.40
N ALA A 156 -18.30 2.00 20.40
CA ALA A 156 -17.80 0.67 20.09
C ALA A 156 -16.36 0.76 19.59
N GLU A 157 -15.43 0.40 20.48
CA GLU A 157 -14.09 -0.02 20.12
C GLU A 157 -14.14 -1.44 19.57
N VAL A 158 -13.63 -1.63 18.36
CA VAL A 158 -13.63 -2.93 17.68
C VAL A 158 -12.21 -3.43 17.56
N GLU A 159 -11.98 -4.63 18.06
CA GLU A 159 -10.71 -5.31 17.98
C GLU A 159 -10.88 -6.63 17.24
N LEU A 160 -10.17 -6.75 16.11
CA LEU A 160 -10.09 -7.99 15.35
C LEU A 160 -8.91 -8.82 15.92
N PRO A 161 -9.12 -10.09 16.28
CA PRO A 161 -8.06 -10.92 16.84
C PRO A 161 -6.99 -11.27 15.79
N PRO A 162 -5.78 -11.73 16.19
CA PRO A 162 -4.70 -12.10 15.28
C PRO A 162 -5.09 -13.13 14.21
N HIS A 163 -5.97 -14.06 14.56
CA HIS A 163 -6.51 -15.09 13.68
C HIS A 163 -8.04 -15.01 13.72
N PRO A 164 -8.65 -14.05 12.99
CA PRO A 164 -10.09 -13.89 13.00
C PRO A 164 -10.77 -15.07 12.34
N LYS A 165 -11.87 -15.53 12.93
CA LYS A 165 -12.71 -16.54 12.30
C LYS A 165 -13.44 -15.92 11.12
N MET A 166 -13.22 -16.45 9.92
CA MET A 166 -13.79 -15.96 8.68
C MET A 166 -14.70 -17.02 8.06
N LEU A 167 -15.96 -16.66 7.86
CA LEU A 167 -16.89 -17.44 7.05
C LEU A 167 -16.95 -16.83 5.65
N ILE A 168 -16.40 -17.53 4.67
CA ILE A 168 -16.59 -17.22 3.27
C ILE A 168 -17.89 -17.89 2.80
N ILE A 169 -18.75 -17.14 2.14
CA ILE A 169 -20.01 -17.58 1.56
C ILE A 169 -19.86 -17.36 0.06
N ALA A 170 -19.63 -18.45 -0.67
CA ALA A 170 -19.30 -18.40 -2.08
C ALA A 170 -20.23 -19.31 -2.88
N PRO A 171 -21.52 -18.92 -3.02
CA PRO A 171 -22.50 -19.74 -3.70
C PRO A 171 -22.31 -19.70 -5.22
N GLN A 172 -22.57 -20.85 -5.85
CA GLN A 172 -22.36 -21.04 -7.28
C GLN A 172 -23.55 -21.83 -7.88
N PRO A 173 -24.76 -21.24 -7.97
CA PRO A 173 -25.91 -21.92 -8.57
C PRO A 173 -25.65 -22.23 -10.06
N GLU A 174 -26.14 -23.36 -10.56
CA GLU A 174 -25.88 -23.85 -11.92
C GLU A 174 -26.62 -23.05 -13.01
N ASP A 175 -27.71 -22.38 -12.65
CA ASP A 175 -28.58 -21.62 -13.56
C ASP A 175 -28.22 -20.12 -13.65
N VAL A 176 -27.09 -19.70 -13.07
CA VAL A 176 -26.55 -18.34 -13.16
C VAL A 176 -25.10 -18.36 -13.68
N ALA A 177 -24.63 -17.20 -14.16
CA ALA A 177 -23.28 -17.10 -14.72
C ALA A 177 -22.20 -17.45 -13.69
N ASP A 178 -21.08 -18.02 -14.15
CA ASP A 178 -20.00 -18.42 -13.25
C ASP A 178 -19.31 -17.18 -12.63
N THR A 179 -19.14 -17.15 -11.30
CA THR A 179 -18.40 -16.08 -10.58
C THR A 179 -16.93 -16.40 -10.33
N GLU A 180 -16.46 -17.59 -10.71
CA GLU A 180 -15.16 -18.15 -10.38
C GLU A 180 -14.90 -18.21 -8.86
N ALA A 181 -15.93 -18.56 -8.08
CA ALA A 181 -15.88 -18.59 -6.62
C ALA A 181 -14.72 -19.44 -6.09
N ASP A 182 -14.53 -20.64 -6.63
CA ASP A 182 -13.48 -21.57 -6.18
C ASP A 182 -12.07 -21.02 -6.40
N VAL A 183 -11.86 -20.34 -7.54
CA VAL A 183 -10.59 -19.68 -7.86
C VAL A 183 -10.34 -18.56 -6.85
N HIS A 184 -11.32 -17.69 -6.63
CA HIS A 184 -11.18 -16.58 -5.69
C HIS A 184 -10.97 -17.05 -4.24
N VAL A 185 -11.67 -18.10 -3.81
CA VAL A 185 -11.46 -18.71 -2.49
C VAL A 185 -10.02 -19.21 -2.34
N THR A 186 -9.46 -19.82 -3.39
CA THR A 186 -8.06 -20.28 -3.42
C THR A 186 -7.10 -19.09 -3.33
N GLU A 187 -7.32 -18.04 -4.12
CA GLU A 187 -6.53 -16.81 -4.07
C GLU A 187 -6.54 -16.15 -2.68
N LEU A 188 -7.69 -16.17 -2.00
CA LEU A 188 -7.79 -15.65 -0.63
C LEU A 188 -7.03 -16.52 0.37
N ARG A 189 -7.07 -17.85 0.23
CA ARG A 189 -6.27 -18.74 1.08
C ARG A 189 -4.79 -18.48 0.90
N ASP A 190 -4.33 -18.36 -0.34
CA ASP A 190 -2.93 -18.06 -0.65
C ASP A 190 -2.51 -16.70 -0.12
N LEU A 191 -3.36 -15.68 -0.32
CA LEU A 191 -3.14 -14.33 0.20
C LEU A 191 -3.01 -14.32 1.72
N LEU A 192 -3.85 -15.08 2.42
CA LEU A 192 -3.84 -15.14 3.88
C LEU A 192 -2.67 -15.99 4.40
N SER A 193 -2.22 -16.99 3.64
CA SER A 193 -1.12 -17.90 3.98
C SER A 193 -1.20 -18.39 5.43
N TRP A 194 -2.42 -18.67 5.91
CA TRP A 194 -2.63 -19.11 7.29
C TRP A 194 -2.05 -20.53 7.46
N PRO A 195 -1.34 -20.81 8.57
CA PRO A 195 -0.86 -22.16 8.85
C PRO A 195 -2.03 -23.16 8.88
N GLU A 196 -1.79 -24.42 8.50
CA GLU A 196 -2.80 -25.49 8.56
C GLU A 196 -3.48 -25.60 9.94
N SER A 197 -2.73 -25.31 11.02
CA SER A 197 -3.26 -25.29 12.40
C SER A 197 -4.36 -24.24 12.64
N VAL A 198 -4.49 -23.24 11.75
CA VAL A 198 -5.46 -22.15 11.79
C VAL A 198 -6.57 -22.32 10.74
N GLU A 199 -6.55 -23.38 9.92
CA GLU A 199 -7.62 -23.66 8.94
C GLU A 199 -9.00 -23.78 9.59
N THR A 200 -9.06 -24.17 10.86
CA THR A 200 -10.31 -24.18 11.64
C THR A 200 -10.97 -22.80 11.76
N CYS A 201 -10.21 -21.71 11.57
CA CYS A 201 -10.71 -20.34 11.57
C CYS A 201 -11.30 -19.92 10.21
N LEU A 202 -11.15 -20.71 9.14
CA LEU A 202 -11.69 -20.40 7.82
C LEU A 202 -12.68 -21.48 7.38
N GLN A 203 -13.94 -21.12 7.19
CA GLN A 203 -14.91 -22.04 6.59
C GLN A 203 -15.51 -21.41 5.33
N VAL A 204 -15.88 -22.26 4.37
CA VAL A 204 -16.55 -21.86 3.13
C VAL A 204 -17.94 -22.47 3.12
N ALA A 205 -18.97 -21.70 2.78
CA ALA A 205 -20.34 -22.16 2.59
C ALA A 205 -20.78 -21.91 1.15
N SER A 206 -21.28 -22.93 0.46
CA SER A 206 -21.71 -22.83 -0.95
C SER A 206 -23.23 -22.76 -1.12
N THR A 207 -24.00 -23.08 -0.09
CA THR A 207 -25.47 -23.05 -0.12
C THR A 207 -26.05 -22.27 1.05
N TRP A 208 -27.33 -21.91 0.95
CA TRP A 208 -28.04 -21.22 2.03
C TRP A 208 -28.10 -22.04 3.33
N GLU A 209 -28.32 -23.35 3.22
CA GLU A 209 -28.38 -24.26 4.37
C GLU A 209 -27.01 -24.44 5.03
N GLU A 210 -25.95 -24.52 4.22
CA GLU A 210 -24.58 -24.55 4.73
C GLU A 210 -24.23 -23.27 5.46
N PHE A 211 -24.59 -22.11 4.92
CA PHE A 211 -24.37 -20.82 5.59
C PHE A 211 -25.04 -20.80 6.96
N LYS A 212 -26.34 -21.13 7.05
CA LYS A 212 -27.07 -21.17 8.33
C LYS A 212 -26.46 -22.13 9.35
N THR A 213 -25.85 -23.21 8.89
CA THR A 213 -25.20 -24.21 9.75
C THR A 213 -23.82 -23.74 10.21
N LYS A 214 -22.96 -23.37 9.26
CA LYS A 214 -21.55 -22.97 9.49
C LYS A 214 -21.44 -21.66 10.27
N VAL A 215 -22.36 -20.71 10.06
CA VAL A 215 -22.35 -19.44 10.80
C VAL A 215 -22.60 -19.63 12.30
N LYS A 216 -23.41 -20.63 12.67
CA LYS A 216 -23.70 -20.96 14.08
C LYS A 216 -22.57 -21.75 14.72
N SER A 217 -21.94 -22.67 13.99
CA SER A 217 -20.85 -23.49 14.54
C SER A 217 -19.52 -22.75 14.62
N LEU A 218 -19.22 -21.89 13.64
CA LEU A 218 -17.98 -21.13 13.62
C LEU A 218 -18.02 -19.92 14.57
N GLU A 219 -19.17 -19.23 14.65
CA GLU A 219 -19.32 -17.90 15.26
C GLU A 219 -18.29 -16.90 14.71
N PRO A 220 -18.40 -16.54 13.42
CA PRO A 220 -17.35 -15.80 12.72
C PRO A 220 -17.18 -14.36 13.24
N ASP A 221 -15.92 -13.91 13.26
CA ASP A 221 -15.57 -12.49 13.42
C ASP A 221 -15.80 -11.73 12.11
N ILE A 222 -15.61 -12.41 10.96
CA ILE A 222 -15.76 -11.86 9.61
C ILE A 222 -16.72 -12.72 8.79
N VAL A 223 -17.66 -12.08 8.11
CA VAL A 223 -18.47 -12.70 7.07
C VAL A 223 -18.09 -12.10 5.72
N TYR A 224 -17.73 -12.94 4.75
CA TYR A 224 -17.45 -12.53 3.38
C TYR A 224 -18.37 -13.27 2.42
N TYR A 225 -19.28 -12.55 1.77
CA TYR A 225 -20.10 -13.10 0.69
C TYR A 225 -19.50 -12.71 -0.66
N TYR A 226 -19.29 -13.69 -1.54
CA TYR A 226 -18.81 -13.51 -2.90
C TYR A 226 -19.70 -14.29 -3.86
N GLY A 227 -20.53 -13.59 -4.62
CA GLY A 227 -21.51 -14.21 -5.49
C GLY A 227 -22.40 -13.18 -6.17
N HIS A 228 -23.47 -13.65 -6.83
CA HIS A 228 -24.41 -12.75 -7.48
C HIS A 228 -25.36 -12.07 -6.51
N GLY A 229 -25.70 -10.83 -6.83
CA GLY A 229 -26.77 -10.10 -6.16
C GLY A 229 -27.68 -9.51 -7.22
N GLU A 230 -28.95 -9.37 -6.88
CA GLU A 230 -29.92 -8.65 -7.70
C GLU A 230 -30.63 -7.62 -6.84
N GLY A 231 -30.90 -6.46 -7.41
CA GLY A 231 -31.64 -5.45 -6.69
C GLY A 231 -32.10 -4.30 -7.56
N ASP A 232 -33.15 -3.65 -7.10
CA ASP A 232 -33.68 -2.43 -7.68
C ASP A 232 -33.78 -1.34 -6.60
N ILE A 233 -34.50 -0.25 -6.89
CA ILE A 233 -34.68 0.83 -5.93
C ILE A 233 -35.50 0.42 -4.70
N ASN A 234 -36.18 -0.73 -4.73
CA ASN A 234 -37.09 -1.15 -3.68
C ASN A 234 -36.59 -2.38 -2.92
N THR A 235 -35.74 -3.21 -3.52
CA THR A 235 -35.38 -4.53 -3.00
C THR A 235 -33.95 -4.91 -3.33
N THR A 236 -33.36 -5.78 -2.50
CA THR A 236 -32.08 -6.43 -2.77
C THR A 236 -32.12 -7.87 -2.29
N HIS A 237 -31.63 -8.79 -3.13
CA HIS A 237 -31.50 -10.20 -2.84
C HIS A 237 -30.07 -10.68 -3.10
N LEU A 238 -29.63 -11.65 -2.31
CA LEU A 238 -28.42 -12.41 -2.52
C LEU A 238 -28.79 -13.75 -3.16
N LEU A 239 -28.04 -14.18 -4.16
CA LEU A 239 -28.33 -15.42 -4.88
C LEU A 239 -27.53 -16.56 -4.23
N PHE A 240 -28.23 -17.59 -3.78
CA PHE A 240 -27.66 -18.78 -3.17
C PHE A 240 -27.96 -20.00 -4.02
N ALA A 241 -27.14 -21.04 -3.91
CA ALA A 241 -27.53 -22.36 -4.38
C ALA A 241 -28.45 -23.03 -3.35
N ASP A 242 -29.52 -23.67 -3.82
CA ASP A 242 -30.33 -24.58 -3.01
C ASP A 242 -29.75 -26.01 -2.97
N GLN A 243 -30.49 -26.96 -2.42
CA GLN A 243 -30.05 -28.36 -2.33
C GLN A 243 -29.93 -29.07 -3.69
N THR A 244 -30.55 -28.50 -4.73
CA THR A 244 -30.50 -28.97 -6.11
C THR A 244 -29.55 -28.13 -6.98
N GLN A 245 -28.71 -27.28 -6.35
CA GLN A 245 -27.81 -26.34 -7.01
C GLN A 245 -28.51 -25.28 -7.88
N GLN A 246 -29.82 -25.09 -7.71
CA GLN A 246 -30.57 -24.05 -8.41
C GLN A 246 -30.54 -22.74 -7.63
N CYS A 247 -30.69 -21.63 -8.34
CA CYS A 247 -30.67 -20.30 -7.76
C CYS A 247 -31.87 -20.07 -6.85
N CYS A 248 -31.57 -19.78 -5.58
CA CYS A 248 -32.50 -19.32 -4.57
C CYS A 248 -32.21 -17.87 -4.22
N LYS A 249 -33.20 -16.99 -4.41
CA LYS A 249 -33.11 -15.56 -4.12
C LYS A 249 -33.43 -15.31 -2.65
N ILE A 250 -32.44 -14.89 -1.87
CA ILE A 250 -32.58 -14.64 -0.44
C ILE A 250 -32.66 -13.13 -0.20
N PRO A 251 -33.77 -12.60 0.36
CA PRO A 251 -33.84 -11.20 0.75
C PRO A 251 -32.70 -10.85 1.73
N VAL A 252 -32.07 -9.69 1.53
CA VAL A 252 -31.00 -9.23 2.43
C VAL A 252 -31.48 -9.10 3.88
N ALA A 253 -32.75 -8.78 4.10
CA ALA A 253 -33.34 -8.75 5.44
C ALA A 253 -33.30 -10.12 6.14
N ASP A 254 -33.54 -11.21 5.41
CA ASP A 254 -33.50 -12.57 5.93
C ASP A 254 -32.05 -13.01 6.20
N PHE A 255 -31.13 -12.69 5.30
CA PHE A 255 -29.69 -12.85 5.52
C PHE A 255 -29.23 -12.11 6.79
N ALA A 256 -29.62 -10.85 6.95
CA ALA A 256 -29.31 -10.05 8.11
C ALA A 256 -29.90 -10.61 9.40
N GLN A 257 -31.10 -11.20 9.34
CA GLN A 257 -31.74 -11.81 10.50
C GLN A 257 -30.97 -13.03 11.03
N VAL A 258 -30.36 -13.83 10.14
CA VAL A 258 -29.49 -14.94 10.54
C VAL A 258 -28.30 -14.43 11.35
N LEU A 259 -27.61 -13.38 10.86
CA LEU A 259 -26.46 -12.80 11.56
C LEU A 259 -26.83 -12.08 12.86
N ARG A 260 -28.00 -11.42 12.88
CA ARG A 260 -28.51 -10.70 14.06
C ARG A 260 -28.80 -11.62 15.24
N ASN A 261 -29.18 -12.86 14.95
CA ASN A 261 -29.53 -13.90 15.94
C ASN A 261 -28.30 -14.61 16.54
N LEU A 262 -27.08 -14.30 16.08
CA LEU A 262 -25.87 -14.92 16.63
C LEU A 262 -25.59 -14.38 18.05
N PRO A 263 -25.13 -15.24 18.99
CA PRO A 263 -24.69 -14.78 20.31
C PRO A 263 -23.57 -13.75 20.22
N LYS A 264 -22.59 -14.01 19.35
CA LYS A 264 -21.53 -13.08 18.97
C LYS A 264 -21.74 -12.66 17.52
N ARG A 265 -21.94 -11.36 17.30
CA ARG A 265 -22.11 -10.79 15.96
C ARG A 265 -20.74 -10.61 15.29
N PRO A 266 -20.66 -10.75 13.95
CA PRO A 266 -19.44 -10.41 13.23
C PRO A 266 -19.05 -8.95 13.46
N SER A 267 -17.75 -8.69 13.51
CA SER A 267 -17.20 -7.33 13.55
C SER A 267 -17.19 -6.69 12.16
N LEU A 268 -17.13 -7.52 11.13
CA LEU A 268 -17.10 -7.09 9.74
C LEU A 268 -17.91 -8.01 8.84
N ALA A 269 -18.66 -7.41 7.92
CA ALA A 269 -19.29 -8.11 6.80
C ALA A 269 -18.88 -7.45 5.48
N TYR A 270 -18.35 -8.21 4.54
CA TYR A 270 -18.16 -7.76 3.17
C TYR A 270 -19.05 -8.58 2.25
N ILE A 271 -20.11 -7.96 1.74
CA ILE A 271 -21.05 -8.56 0.80
C ILE A 271 -20.70 -8.10 -0.61
N ASN A 272 -19.77 -8.82 -1.23
CA ASN A 272 -19.21 -8.54 -2.54
C ASN A 272 -20.08 -9.18 -3.63
N CYS A 273 -21.14 -8.47 -4.01
CA CYS A 273 -22.09 -8.90 -5.03
C CYS A 273 -22.57 -7.69 -5.84
N CYS A 274 -23.17 -7.92 -7.01
CA CYS A 274 -23.84 -6.85 -7.74
C CYS A 274 -25.01 -6.29 -6.91
N GLN A 275 -25.22 -4.98 -6.97
CA GLN A 275 -26.42 -4.31 -6.46
C GLN A 275 -26.75 -4.59 -4.97
N GLY A 276 -25.76 -4.96 -4.16
CA GLY A 276 -25.95 -5.32 -2.75
C GLY A 276 -26.53 -4.19 -1.88
N ASP A 277 -26.40 -2.93 -2.28
CA ASP A 277 -26.92 -1.77 -1.54
C ASP A 277 -27.98 -0.95 -2.28
N THR A 278 -28.46 -1.40 -3.44
CA THR A 278 -29.38 -0.61 -4.27
C THR A 278 -30.76 -0.45 -3.65
N GLY A 279 -31.24 -1.47 -2.92
CA GLY A 279 -32.54 -1.49 -2.22
C GLY A 279 -32.63 -0.54 -1.03
N GLY A 280 -31.57 0.25 -0.78
CA GLY A 280 -31.55 1.33 0.20
C GLY A 280 -31.89 0.84 1.60
N TRP A 281 -33.09 1.09 2.12
CA TRP A 281 -33.50 0.55 3.43
C TRP A 281 -33.47 -0.98 3.49
N LEU A 282 -33.73 -1.66 2.39
CA LEU A 282 -33.63 -3.12 2.26
C LEU A 282 -32.27 -3.58 1.72
N GLY A 283 -31.34 -2.65 1.48
CA GLY A 283 -29.97 -2.95 1.07
C GLY A 283 -29.08 -3.42 2.23
N VAL A 284 -27.94 -4.03 1.87
CA VAL A 284 -26.98 -4.62 2.80
C VAL A 284 -26.50 -3.62 3.86
N GLY A 285 -26.14 -2.41 3.45
CA GLY A 285 -25.59 -1.40 4.33
C GLY A 285 -26.54 -1.01 5.45
N ARG A 286 -27.83 -0.82 5.13
CA ARG A 286 -28.86 -0.48 6.12
C ARG A 286 -29.28 -1.67 6.99
N GLN A 287 -29.34 -2.87 6.42
CA GLN A 287 -29.78 -4.07 7.15
C GLN A 287 -28.72 -4.59 8.12
N LEU A 288 -27.45 -4.57 7.74
CA LEU A 288 -26.32 -5.05 8.55
C LEU A 288 -25.66 -3.93 9.38
N GLY A 289 -25.52 -2.73 8.83
CA GLY A 289 -24.75 -1.64 9.45
C GLY A 289 -25.34 -1.07 10.74
N LYS A 290 -26.53 -1.53 11.16
CA LYS A 290 -27.10 -1.24 12.49
C LYS A 290 -26.48 -2.03 13.63
N PHE A 291 -25.85 -3.17 13.34
CA PHE A 291 -25.34 -4.07 14.37
C PHE A 291 -23.99 -4.72 14.05
N ILE A 292 -23.54 -4.64 12.80
CA ILE A 292 -22.18 -5.01 12.39
C ILE A 292 -21.36 -3.72 12.27
N PRO A 293 -20.24 -3.58 13.00
CA PRO A 293 -19.48 -2.34 13.03
C PRO A 293 -18.92 -1.88 11.67
N ALA A 294 -18.50 -2.80 10.81
CA ALA A 294 -18.04 -2.47 9.46
C ALA A 294 -18.76 -3.32 8.41
N VAL A 295 -19.44 -2.67 7.47
CA VAL A 295 -20.14 -3.37 6.38
C VAL A 295 -19.67 -2.80 5.05
N LEU A 296 -19.07 -3.64 4.21
CA LEU A 296 -18.67 -3.29 2.84
C LEU A 296 -19.63 -4.01 1.87
N THR A 297 -20.08 -3.30 0.84
CA THR A 297 -20.94 -3.87 -0.20
C THR A 297 -20.84 -3.02 -1.47
N ASN A 298 -21.51 -3.40 -2.56
CA ASN A 298 -21.46 -2.67 -3.81
C ASN A 298 -22.80 -1.98 -4.11
N SER A 299 -22.74 -0.72 -4.55
CA SER A 299 -23.93 0.09 -4.86
C SER A 299 -24.44 -0.06 -6.29
N THR A 300 -23.77 -0.86 -7.13
CA THR A 300 -24.12 -1.09 -8.53
C THR A 300 -23.53 -2.43 -9.01
N VAL A 301 -23.53 -2.69 -10.31
CA VAL A 301 -22.97 -3.90 -10.93
C VAL A 301 -21.46 -3.94 -10.74
N ALA A 302 -20.95 -5.07 -10.24
CA ALA A 302 -19.53 -5.35 -10.06
C ALA A 302 -19.09 -6.41 -11.07
N TRP A 303 -17.92 -6.23 -11.70
CA TRP A 303 -17.36 -7.24 -12.61
C TRP A 303 -16.48 -8.21 -11.85
N ILE A 304 -16.50 -9.49 -12.24
CA ILE A 304 -15.81 -10.59 -11.54
C ILE A 304 -14.34 -10.24 -11.24
N ASP A 305 -13.54 -9.94 -12.26
CA ASP A 305 -12.11 -9.64 -12.09
C ASP A 305 -11.86 -8.47 -11.14
N ALA A 306 -12.65 -7.41 -11.26
CA ALA A 306 -12.49 -6.23 -10.42
C ALA A 306 -12.98 -6.46 -8.99
N ALA A 307 -14.10 -7.18 -8.82
CA ALA A 307 -14.62 -7.57 -7.52
C ALA A 307 -13.62 -8.45 -6.76
N ARG A 308 -12.93 -9.35 -7.46
CA ARG A 308 -11.84 -10.19 -6.92
C ARG A 308 -10.62 -9.36 -6.53
N ALA A 309 -10.10 -8.54 -7.45
CA ALA A 309 -8.95 -7.69 -7.20
C ALA A 309 -9.18 -6.73 -6.02
N GLN A 310 -10.34 -6.07 -6.01
CA GLN A 310 -10.77 -5.18 -4.93
C GLN A 310 -10.86 -5.91 -3.58
N ALA A 311 -11.48 -7.10 -3.56
CA ALA A 311 -11.52 -7.91 -2.35
C ALA A 311 -10.13 -8.33 -1.87
N SER A 312 -9.27 -8.81 -2.75
CA SER A 312 -7.88 -9.17 -2.43
C SER A 312 -7.09 -7.98 -1.88
N ALA A 313 -7.23 -6.79 -2.47
CA ALA A 313 -6.60 -5.57 -1.98
C ALA A 313 -7.14 -5.15 -0.60
N PHE A 314 -8.44 -5.29 -0.37
CA PHE A 314 -9.08 -5.01 0.91
C PHE A 314 -8.59 -5.96 2.01
N TRP A 315 -8.62 -7.27 1.75
CA TRP A 315 -8.21 -8.29 2.72
C TRP A 315 -6.72 -8.22 3.02
N ARG A 316 -5.87 -7.92 2.03
CA ARG A 316 -4.44 -7.66 2.26
C ARG A 316 -4.24 -6.49 3.22
N GLY A 317 -4.91 -5.36 2.96
CA GLY A 317 -4.83 -4.18 3.81
C GLY A 317 -5.27 -4.48 5.25
N LEU A 318 -6.41 -5.14 5.41
CA LEU A 318 -6.98 -5.43 6.72
C LEU A 318 -6.16 -6.50 7.48
N LEU A 319 -5.96 -7.67 6.87
CA LEU A 319 -5.51 -8.90 7.56
C LEU A 319 -3.99 -9.15 7.49
N LYS A 320 -3.27 -8.52 6.56
CA LYS A 320 -1.80 -8.63 6.44
C LYS A 320 -1.08 -7.35 6.83
N GLU A 321 -1.62 -6.20 6.45
CA GLU A 321 -1.01 -4.90 6.74
C GLU A 321 -1.53 -4.28 8.05
N GLY A 322 -2.62 -4.82 8.62
CA GLY A 322 -3.17 -4.39 9.91
C GLY A 322 -3.90 -3.06 9.85
N LEU A 323 -4.30 -2.63 8.65
CA LEU A 323 -5.03 -1.38 8.43
C LEU A 323 -6.45 -1.48 8.97
N THR A 324 -7.08 -0.34 9.21
CA THR A 324 -8.52 -0.26 9.52
C THR A 324 -9.38 -0.44 8.26
N PRO A 325 -10.69 -0.76 8.36
CA PRO A 325 -11.55 -0.94 7.19
C PRO A 325 -11.57 0.27 6.24
N HIS A 326 -11.55 1.50 6.77
CA HIS A 326 -11.58 2.70 5.92
C HIS A 326 -10.24 2.95 5.23
N GLU A 327 -9.12 2.67 5.90
CA GLU A 327 -7.78 2.70 5.30
C GLU A 327 -7.62 1.63 4.22
N SER A 328 -8.11 0.41 4.45
CA SER A 328 -8.10 -0.67 3.46
C SER A 328 -8.91 -0.32 2.20
N VAL A 329 -10.09 0.29 2.35
CA VAL A 329 -10.89 0.78 1.21
C VAL A 329 -10.17 1.91 0.47
N SER A 330 -9.51 2.83 1.19
CA SER A 330 -8.71 3.89 0.56
C SER A 330 -7.47 3.33 -0.16
N GLY A 331 -6.80 2.33 0.41
CA GLY A 331 -5.66 1.65 -0.20
C GLY A 331 -6.04 0.88 -1.45
N MET A 332 -7.18 0.19 -1.43
CA MET A 332 -7.79 -0.46 -2.59
C MET A 332 -7.99 0.53 -3.75
N ARG A 333 -8.53 1.73 -3.48
CA ARG A 333 -8.76 2.77 -4.52
C ARG A 333 -7.48 3.48 -4.99
N ARG A 334 -6.36 3.36 -4.26
CA ARG A 334 -5.05 3.88 -4.69
C ARG A 334 -4.31 2.92 -5.60
N ARG A 335 -4.64 1.63 -5.57
CA ARG A 335 -4.01 0.56 -6.35
C ARG A 335 -4.68 0.31 -7.72
N LEU A 336 -5.56 1.20 -8.17
CA LEU A 336 -6.32 1.01 -9.42
C LEU A 336 -5.44 0.72 -10.64
N VAL A 337 -4.29 1.41 -10.74
CA VAL A 337 -3.32 1.20 -11.85
C VAL A 337 -2.68 -0.18 -11.78
N ASP A 338 -2.34 -0.66 -10.57
CA ASP A 338 -1.77 -1.98 -10.35
C ASP A 338 -2.76 -3.09 -10.72
N ASP A 339 -4.06 -2.80 -10.60
CA ASP A 339 -5.17 -3.72 -10.88
C ASP A 339 -5.70 -3.62 -12.34
N ASN A 340 -4.97 -2.97 -13.27
CA ASN A 340 -5.41 -2.71 -14.66
C ASN A 340 -6.78 -2.02 -14.75
N THR A 341 -7.11 -1.17 -13.78
CA THR A 341 -8.31 -0.33 -13.77
C THR A 341 -7.93 1.15 -13.88
N SER A 342 -8.92 2.01 -14.12
CA SER A 342 -8.71 3.46 -14.22
C SER A 342 -9.89 4.21 -13.62
N PHE A 343 -9.72 5.50 -13.33
CA PHE A 343 -10.84 6.34 -12.91
C PHE A 343 -11.92 6.52 -13.99
N GLY A 344 -11.60 6.28 -15.26
CA GLY A 344 -12.59 6.22 -16.34
C GLY A 344 -13.47 4.97 -16.30
N ASP A 345 -13.23 4.05 -15.37
CA ASP A 345 -13.96 2.81 -15.24
C ASP A 345 -14.86 2.82 -13.99
N ALA A 346 -16.18 2.87 -14.19
CA ALA A 346 -17.17 2.90 -13.11
C ALA A 346 -17.01 1.79 -12.04
N ARG A 347 -16.27 0.71 -12.33
CA ARG A 347 -15.96 -0.36 -11.36
C ARG A 347 -15.28 0.14 -10.08
N TRP A 348 -14.46 1.18 -10.13
CA TRP A 348 -13.70 1.60 -8.94
C TRP A 348 -14.60 2.26 -7.88
N MET A 349 -15.74 2.81 -8.29
CA MET A 349 -16.69 3.52 -7.41
C MET A 349 -17.74 2.60 -6.77
N THR A 350 -17.78 1.30 -7.11
CA THR A 350 -18.85 0.42 -6.63
C THR A 350 -18.78 0.10 -5.14
N PRO A 351 -17.61 -0.11 -4.50
CA PRO A 351 -17.59 -0.51 -3.10
C PRO A 351 -17.94 0.66 -2.17
N VAL A 352 -18.92 0.46 -1.30
CA VAL A 352 -19.41 1.40 -0.30
C VAL A 352 -19.23 0.82 1.10
N LEU A 353 -18.51 1.56 1.94
CA LEU A 353 -18.30 1.21 3.34
C LEU A 353 -19.38 1.88 4.20
N HIS A 354 -20.13 1.10 4.95
CA HIS A 354 -20.96 1.54 6.07
C HIS A 354 -20.19 1.31 7.37
N CYS A 355 -20.06 2.36 8.18
CA CYS A 355 -19.25 2.38 9.38
C CYS A 355 -20.10 2.69 10.62
N HIS A 356 -19.96 1.84 11.63
CA HIS A 356 -20.59 1.94 12.94
C HIS A 356 -19.59 1.58 14.07
N TYR A 357 -18.30 1.89 13.90
CA TYR A 357 -17.28 1.79 14.95
C TYR A 357 -16.65 3.15 15.25
N HIS A 358 -16.19 3.37 16.48
CA HIS A 358 -15.41 4.56 16.82
C HIS A 358 -13.92 4.32 16.55
N ASN A 359 -13.36 3.30 17.19
CA ASN A 359 -11.98 2.86 16.99
C ASN A 359 -11.97 1.45 16.41
N TRP A 360 -11.02 1.20 15.51
CA TRP A 360 -10.77 -0.13 14.97
C TRP A 360 -9.31 -0.49 15.16
N LYS A 361 -9.06 -1.69 15.63
CA LYS A 361 -7.72 -2.27 15.73
C LYS A 361 -7.71 -3.66 15.12
N THR A 362 -6.87 -3.86 14.11
CA THR A 362 -6.58 -5.19 13.59
C THR A 362 -5.30 -5.70 14.22
N ASN A 363 -5.40 -6.75 15.03
CA ASN A 363 -4.19 -7.42 15.50
C ASN A 363 -3.70 -8.35 14.39
N LEU A 364 -2.42 -8.25 14.06
CA LEU A 364 -1.78 -9.18 13.14
C LEU A 364 -1.29 -10.42 13.90
N PRO A 365 -1.23 -11.59 13.24
CA PRO A 365 -0.50 -12.74 13.77
C PRO A 365 0.88 -12.31 14.27
N SER A 366 1.22 -12.69 15.49
CA SER A 366 2.63 -12.62 15.88
C SER A 366 3.38 -13.63 15.02
N PRO A 367 4.49 -13.25 14.37
CA PRO A 367 5.24 -14.18 13.55
C PRO A 367 5.62 -15.40 14.38
N THR A 368 5.38 -16.59 13.82
CA THR A 368 5.45 -17.87 14.53
C THR A 368 6.89 -18.24 14.84
N ASN A 369 7.84 -17.84 13.99
CA ASN A 369 9.26 -18.00 14.20
C ASN A 369 10.02 -16.68 13.99
N TRP A 370 11.30 -16.68 14.34
CA TRP A 370 12.17 -15.51 14.21
C TRP A 370 12.45 -15.12 12.75
N LEU A 371 12.52 -16.10 11.83
CA LEU A 371 12.75 -15.85 10.40
C LEU A 371 11.65 -15.00 9.77
N GLU A 372 10.40 -15.23 10.16
CA GLU A 372 9.24 -14.43 9.74
C GLU A 372 9.29 -13.00 10.33
N ARG A 373 9.88 -12.82 11.52
CA ARG A 373 10.05 -11.48 12.13
C ARG A 373 11.09 -10.65 11.37
N GLU A 374 12.14 -11.30 10.89
CA GLU A 374 13.31 -10.65 10.30
C GLU A 374 13.73 -11.33 8.99
N PRO A 375 12.89 -11.29 7.93
CA PRO A 375 13.15 -12.03 6.68
C PRO A 375 14.44 -11.61 5.95
N LEU A 376 14.98 -10.44 6.31
CA LEU A 376 16.20 -9.87 5.74
C LEU A 376 17.37 -9.87 6.73
N TRP A 377 17.30 -10.69 7.79
CA TRP A 377 18.37 -10.82 8.78
C TRP A 377 19.72 -11.13 8.15
N ARG A 378 19.72 -11.86 7.03
CA ARG A 378 20.92 -12.29 6.29
C ARG A 378 21.80 -11.12 5.82
N LEU A 379 21.20 -9.93 5.71
CA LEU A 379 21.89 -8.71 5.29
C LEU A 379 22.51 -7.95 6.48
N LYS A 380 22.21 -8.35 7.72
CA LYS A 380 22.62 -7.64 8.94
C LYS A 380 23.87 -8.21 9.62
N LEU A 381 24.39 -9.34 9.15
CA LEU A 381 25.62 -9.94 9.67
C LEU A 381 26.80 -8.98 9.43
N ASP A 382 27.63 -8.74 10.45
CA ASP A 382 28.89 -7.94 10.34
C ASP A 382 28.65 -6.49 9.81
N ARG A 383 29.66 -5.73 9.37
CA ARG A 383 29.68 -4.44 8.64
C ARG A 383 28.93 -3.27 9.25
N ILE A 384 28.66 -3.31 10.56
CA ILE A 384 28.02 -2.22 11.29
C ILE A 384 28.85 -0.94 11.13
N LYS A 385 30.18 -1.04 11.15
CA LYS A 385 31.09 0.09 11.01
C LYS A 385 30.91 0.83 9.68
N GLN A 386 31.05 0.13 8.55
CA GLN A 386 30.94 0.70 7.21
C GLN A 386 29.55 1.31 6.98
N VAL A 387 28.48 0.60 7.37
CA VAL A 387 27.12 1.14 7.27
C VAL A 387 26.95 2.38 8.13
N SER A 388 27.43 2.36 9.38
CA SER A 388 27.30 3.52 10.27
C SER A 388 28.05 4.74 9.74
N GLU A 389 29.23 4.55 9.15
CA GLU A 389 30.00 5.61 8.51
C GLU A 389 29.24 6.24 7.32
N ILE A 390 28.72 5.41 6.41
CA ILE A 390 27.94 5.89 5.25
C ILE A 390 26.71 6.66 5.73
N PHE A 391 26.00 6.13 6.72
CA PHE A 391 24.79 6.76 7.27
C PHE A 391 25.08 8.11 7.92
N TYR A 392 26.17 8.19 8.69
CA TYR A 392 26.62 9.43 9.29
C TYR A 392 26.88 10.46 8.20
N GLN A 393 27.67 10.11 7.20
CA GLN A 393 28.02 11.02 6.10
C GLN A 393 26.83 11.41 5.23
N ILE A 394 25.88 10.52 4.96
CA ILE A 394 24.64 10.87 4.24
C ILE A 394 23.81 11.87 5.05
N SER A 395 23.76 11.72 6.38
CA SER A 395 23.06 12.68 7.24
C SER A 395 23.71 14.06 7.15
N GLU A 396 25.04 14.11 7.29
CA GLU A 396 25.82 15.34 7.13
C GLU A 396 25.62 15.96 5.74
N MET A 397 25.62 15.13 4.68
CA MET A 397 25.40 15.56 3.30
C MET A 397 24.07 16.30 3.15
N ILE A 398 23.00 15.78 3.76
CA ILE A 398 21.67 16.41 3.73
C ILE A 398 21.63 17.68 4.59
N GLU A 399 22.28 17.67 5.75
CA GLU A 399 22.33 18.82 6.67
C GLU A 399 23.06 20.02 6.06
N VAL A 400 24.21 19.78 5.41
CA VAL A 400 25.05 20.83 4.80
C VAL A 400 24.71 21.09 3.32
N ASN A 401 23.69 20.41 2.77
CA ASN A 401 23.32 20.42 1.35
C ASN A 401 24.50 20.11 0.40
N LEU A 402 25.36 19.17 0.80
CA LEU A 402 26.39 18.62 -0.08
C LEU A 402 25.69 17.82 -1.21
N PRO A 403 25.98 18.05 -2.50
CA PRO A 403 25.22 17.42 -3.57
C PRO A 403 25.42 15.91 -3.70
N SER A 404 26.61 15.40 -3.40
CA SER A 404 26.91 13.99 -3.64
C SER A 404 27.97 13.38 -2.73
N LEU A 405 27.81 12.07 -2.50
CA LEU A 405 28.80 11.18 -1.90
C LEU A 405 29.10 10.02 -2.85
N ALA A 406 30.37 9.60 -2.89
CA ALA A 406 30.81 8.42 -3.62
C ALA A 406 31.64 7.50 -2.74
N TYR A 407 31.28 6.23 -2.72
CA TYR A 407 31.92 5.18 -1.93
C TYR A 407 32.45 4.07 -2.81
N ILE A 408 33.66 3.63 -2.49
CA ILE A 408 34.21 2.37 -2.97
C ILE A 408 34.40 1.45 -1.79
N TRP A 409 34.01 0.20 -1.94
CA TRP A 409 34.37 -0.88 -1.03
C TRP A 409 34.92 -2.07 -1.80
N TYR A 410 35.70 -2.86 -1.10
CA TYR A 410 36.42 -3.96 -1.70
C TYR A 410 36.64 -5.10 -0.70
N GLY A 411 36.90 -6.29 -1.23
CA GLY A 411 37.21 -7.48 -0.47
C GLY A 411 37.59 -8.62 -1.40
N LYS A 412 37.89 -9.79 -0.84
CA LYS A 412 38.15 -11.03 -1.56
C LYS A 412 36.85 -11.77 -1.89
N THR A 413 36.94 -12.72 -2.80
CA THR A 413 35.84 -13.64 -3.12
C THR A 413 35.32 -14.31 -1.85
N GLY A 414 33.99 -14.32 -1.67
CA GLY A 414 33.33 -14.91 -0.51
C GLY A 414 33.18 -13.98 0.71
N GLN A 415 33.72 -12.76 0.66
CA GLN A 415 33.59 -11.78 1.75
C GLN A 415 32.34 -10.88 1.66
N GLY A 416 31.38 -11.22 0.78
CA GLY A 416 30.07 -10.56 0.72
C GLY A 416 30.09 -9.16 0.10
N VAL A 417 31.04 -8.89 -0.79
CA VAL A 417 31.23 -7.58 -1.45
C VAL A 417 29.96 -7.11 -2.18
N GLU A 418 29.30 -8.01 -2.91
CA GLU A 418 28.06 -7.71 -3.64
C GLU A 418 26.84 -7.62 -2.70
N ILE A 419 26.80 -8.44 -1.65
CA ILE A 419 25.73 -8.44 -0.64
C ILE A 419 25.67 -7.09 0.09
N PHE A 420 26.77 -6.37 0.18
CA PHE A 420 26.82 -5.05 0.79
C PHE A 420 25.92 -4.01 0.07
N HIS A 421 25.74 -4.12 -1.26
CA HIS A 421 24.77 -3.28 -1.97
C HIS A 421 23.34 -3.54 -1.48
N GLU A 422 22.93 -4.82 -1.40
CA GLU A 422 21.59 -5.22 -0.90
C GLU A 422 21.36 -4.71 0.51
N ARG A 423 22.38 -4.82 1.38
CA ARG A 423 22.32 -4.30 2.75
C ARG A 423 22.12 -2.80 2.77
N LEU A 424 22.92 -2.05 2.01
CA LEU A 424 22.86 -0.59 2.04
C LEU A 424 21.51 -0.11 1.51
N GLU A 425 21.01 -0.69 0.43
CA GLU A 425 19.68 -0.43 -0.12
C GLU A 425 18.56 -0.65 0.91
N LEU A 426 18.62 -1.78 1.64
CA LEU A 426 17.68 -2.07 2.73
C LEU A 426 17.75 -1.04 3.86
N GLU A 427 18.95 -0.69 4.28
CA GLU A 427 19.14 0.24 5.39
C GLU A 427 18.68 1.65 5.00
N LEU A 428 19.01 2.10 3.79
CA LEU A 428 18.62 3.43 3.28
C LEU A 428 17.10 3.56 3.21
N SER A 429 16.41 2.53 2.72
CA SER A 429 14.94 2.53 2.65
C SER A 429 14.29 2.50 4.05
N LYS A 430 14.86 1.78 5.04
CA LYS A 430 14.23 1.60 6.36
C LYS A 430 14.65 2.63 7.41
N LYS A 431 15.96 2.82 7.64
CA LYS A 431 16.48 3.60 8.77
C LYS A 431 16.64 5.07 8.43
N LEU A 432 17.08 5.39 7.21
CA LEU A 432 17.36 6.77 6.85
C LEU A 432 16.06 7.61 6.84
N ALA A 433 14.92 7.01 6.48
CA ALA A 433 13.60 7.65 6.52
C ALA A 433 13.27 8.27 7.89
N TYR A 434 13.61 7.59 8.99
CA TYR A 434 13.34 8.11 10.33
C TYR A 434 14.21 9.34 10.65
N LYS A 435 15.51 9.26 10.33
CA LYS A 435 16.46 10.34 10.62
C LYS A 435 16.23 11.55 9.72
N VAL A 436 16.01 11.33 8.42
CA VAL A 436 15.71 12.40 7.45
C VAL A 436 14.41 13.11 7.78
N LYS A 437 13.37 12.41 8.25
CA LYS A 437 12.15 13.08 8.72
C LYS A 437 12.40 14.08 9.85
N THR A 438 13.43 13.86 10.67
CA THR A 438 13.83 14.77 11.75
C THR A 438 14.56 16.00 11.19
N ILE A 439 15.40 15.82 10.17
CA ILE A 439 16.22 16.88 9.56
C ILE A 439 15.43 17.70 8.53
N LYS A 440 14.60 17.04 7.71
CA LYS A 440 13.76 17.60 6.64
C LYS A 440 12.35 17.01 6.73
N PRO A 441 11.45 17.57 7.56
CA PRO A 441 10.10 17.03 7.76
C PRO A 441 9.22 16.98 6.50
N SER A 442 9.58 17.71 5.44
CA SER A 442 8.88 17.74 4.16
C SER A 442 9.21 16.59 3.22
N TRP A 443 10.19 15.74 3.54
CA TRP A 443 10.55 14.60 2.69
C TRP A 443 9.61 13.41 2.90
N HIS A 444 9.19 12.76 1.81
CA HIS A 444 8.31 11.59 1.85
C HIS A 444 9.05 10.32 2.32
N LYS A 445 8.30 9.26 2.66
CA LYS A 445 8.86 7.99 3.14
C LYS A 445 9.70 7.25 2.08
N ASN A 446 9.45 7.48 0.79
CA ASN A 446 10.14 6.83 -0.33
C ASN A 446 11.01 7.84 -1.09
N PHE A 447 12.01 8.39 -0.40
CA PHE A 447 12.90 9.43 -0.94
C PHE A 447 14.22 8.86 -1.47
N VAL A 448 14.40 7.53 -1.53
CA VAL A 448 15.59 6.90 -2.10
C VAL A 448 15.16 6.13 -3.34
N GLU A 449 15.75 6.47 -4.49
CA GLU A 449 15.59 5.74 -5.76
C GLU A 449 16.91 5.02 -6.06
N THR A 450 16.87 3.71 -6.28
CA THR A 450 18.08 2.91 -6.54
C THR A 450 18.13 2.48 -8.01
N ILE A 451 19.29 2.64 -8.64
CA ILE A 451 19.56 2.12 -10.00
C ILE A 451 20.83 1.27 -10.04
N LYS A 452 20.88 0.34 -11.00
CA LYS A 452 22.00 -0.62 -11.18
C LYS A 452 22.50 -0.61 -12.63
N PRO A 453 23.20 0.45 -13.06
CA PRO A 453 23.75 0.53 -14.42
C PRO A 453 24.90 -0.45 -14.62
N SER A 454 24.84 -1.22 -15.70
CA SER A 454 25.93 -2.09 -16.16
C SER A 454 27.11 -1.26 -16.65
N TRP A 455 28.35 -1.69 -16.35
CA TRP A 455 29.54 -1.03 -16.89
C TRP A 455 29.57 -1.09 -18.43
N PRO A 456 30.10 -0.05 -19.12
CA PRO A 456 30.18 -0.09 -20.57
C PRO A 456 31.16 -1.17 -21.07
N ASP A 457 30.81 -1.81 -22.18
CA ASP A 457 31.68 -2.81 -22.84
C ASP A 457 32.93 -2.18 -23.49
N ASP A 458 32.87 -0.89 -23.83
CA ASP A 458 33.96 -0.16 -24.47
C ASP A 458 34.29 1.17 -23.75
N PHE A 459 35.58 1.36 -23.44
CA PHE A 459 36.14 2.55 -22.80
C PHE A 459 36.98 3.41 -23.76
N ALA A 460 37.02 3.11 -25.06
CA ALA A 460 37.72 3.92 -26.05
C ALA A 460 37.23 5.38 -26.05
N HIS A 461 35.93 5.59 -25.82
CA HIS A 461 35.30 6.90 -25.71
C HIS A 461 34.56 7.09 -24.38
N VAL A 462 35.30 7.02 -23.26
CA VAL A 462 34.79 7.03 -21.88
C VAL A 462 33.58 7.94 -21.60
N HIS A 463 33.59 9.20 -22.06
CA HIS A 463 32.48 10.12 -21.82
C HIS A 463 31.19 9.72 -22.54
N ARG A 464 31.31 9.24 -23.78
CA ARG A 464 30.16 8.73 -24.53
C ARG A 464 29.64 7.45 -23.89
N SER A 465 30.55 6.54 -23.53
CA SER A 465 30.20 5.27 -22.88
C SER A 465 29.43 5.48 -21.57
N PHE A 466 29.87 6.42 -20.72
CA PHE A 466 29.14 6.74 -19.49
C PHE A 466 27.80 7.41 -19.74
N ASN A 467 27.70 8.30 -20.74
CA ASN A 467 26.42 8.90 -21.12
C ASN A 467 25.43 7.83 -21.58
N ASP A 468 25.86 6.92 -22.46
CA ASP A 468 25.00 5.88 -23.02
C ASP A 468 24.55 4.89 -21.93
N MET A 469 25.44 4.52 -21.01
CA MET A 469 25.12 3.69 -19.83
C MET A 469 23.97 4.26 -18.98
N TYR A 470 24.01 5.55 -18.66
CA TYR A 470 22.95 6.19 -17.88
C TYR A 470 21.65 6.36 -18.68
N ARG A 471 21.76 6.72 -19.96
CA ARG A 471 20.59 6.86 -20.85
C ARG A 471 19.84 5.55 -21.01
N GLU A 472 20.57 4.44 -21.16
CA GLU A 472 19.99 3.10 -21.24
C GLU A 472 19.30 2.71 -19.92
N CYS A 473 20.00 2.88 -18.78
CA CYS A 473 19.47 2.53 -17.46
C CYS A 473 18.18 3.29 -17.13
N PHE A 474 18.13 4.59 -17.43
CA PHE A 474 16.94 5.43 -17.21
C PHE A 474 15.92 5.41 -18.36
N LYS A 475 16.26 4.78 -19.49
CA LYS A 475 15.45 4.78 -20.73
C LYS A 475 15.12 6.19 -21.24
N VAL A 476 16.12 7.07 -21.24
CA VAL A 476 16.01 8.48 -21.63
C VAL A 476 16.85 8.81 -22.85
N ASN A 477 16.42 9.83 -23.59
CA ASN A 477 17.13 10.30 -24.77
C ASN A 477 18.27 11.26 -24.42
N ALA A 478 18.18 11.99 -23.30
CA ALA A 478 19.21 12.91 -22.83
C ALA A 478 19.42 12.75 -21.30
N LEU A 479 20.60 13.12 -20.79
CA LEU A 479 20.87 13.01 -19.35
C LEU A 479 20.04 14.01 -18.54
N GLU A 480 19.69 15.13 -19.16
CA GLU A 480 18.86 16.19 -18.61
C GLU A 480 17.43 15.73 -18.28
N ASP A 481 17.00 14.61 -18.87
CA ASP A 481 15.68 14.01 -18.62
C ASP A 481 15.67 13.10 -17.37
N ILE A 482 16.84 12.72 -16.83
CA ILE A 482 16.95 11.82 -15.68
C ILE A 482 16.13 12.29 -14.47
N PRO A 483 16.14 13.59 -14.07
CA PRO A 483 15.34 14.05 -12.95
C PRO A 483 13.84 13.79 -13.09
N TYR A 484 13.30 13.84 -14.31
CA TYR A 484 11.88 13.59 -14.57
C TYR A 484 11.50 12.13 -14.31
N CYS A 485 12.41 11.19 -14.56
CA CYS A 485 12.22 9.78 -14.24
C CYS A 485 12.22 9.50 -12.73
N ILE A 486 12.95 10.32 -11.95
CA ILE A 486 13.14 10.13 -10.51
C ILE A 486 12.04 10.87 -9.71
N GLN A 487 11.67 12.09 -10.11
CA GLN A 487 10.71 12.90 -9.37
C GLN A 487 9.27 12.45 -9.58
N LYS A 488 8.79 11.58 -8.69
CA LYS A 488 7.34 11.28 -8.56
C LYS A 488 6.56 12.39 -7.84
N HIS A 489 7.24 13.26 -7.10
CA HIS A 489 6.65 14.37 -6.33
C HIS A 489 7.46 15.66 -6.53
N PRO A 490 6.89 16.73 -7.12
CA PRO A 490 7.65 17.91 -7.58
C PRO A 490 8.38 18.76 -6.52
N ASN A 491 8.36 18.42 -5.23
CA ASN A 491 8.89 19.28 -4.16
C ASN A 491 9.55 18.54 -2.98
N ALA A 492 9.68 17.22 -3.05
CA ALA A 492 10.39 16.43 -2.04
C ALA A 492 11.84 16.24 -2.50
N GLY A 493 12.81 16.41 -1.58
CA GLY A 493 14.18 16.01 -1.90
C GLY A 493 14.27 14.49 -2.00
N THR A 494 15.11 14.01 -2.92
CA THR A 494 15.30 12.59 -3.22
C THR A 494 16.79 12.28 -3.24
N ILE A 495 17.19 11.09 -2.83
CA ILE A 495 18.52 10.52 -3.00
C ILE A 495 18.46 9.53 -4.16
N LEU A 496 19.25 9.76 -5.19
CA LEU A 496 19.51 8.76 -6.22
C LEU A 496 20.72 7.92 -5.78
N TYR A 497 20.49 6.65 -5.46
CA TYR A 497 21.55 5.69 -5.18
C TYR A 497 21.91 4.90 -6.43
N VAL A 498 23.11 5.12 -6.96
CA VAL A 498 23.67 4.38 -8.09
C VAL A 498 24.59 3.28 -7.60
N CYS A 499 24.24 2.04 -7.94
CA CYS A 499 24.98 0.85 -7.57
C CYS A 499 25.70 0.27 -8.79
N HIS A 500 27.02 0.38 -8.83
CA HIS A 500 27.82 -0.40 -9.77
C HIS A 500 28.29 -1.69 -9.12
N GLN A 501 27.75 -2.81 -9.62
CA GLN A 501 28.26 -4.14 -9.32
C GLN A 501 29.67 -4.32 -9.91
N GLN A 502 30.34 -5.39 -9.50
CA GLN A 502 31.69 -5.71 -9.93
C GLN A 502 31.84 -5.62 -11.47
N PRO A 503 32.90 -4.97 -11.98
CA PRO A 503 33.28 -5.03 -13.38
C PRO A 503 33.55 -6.48 -13.81
N ILE A 504 33.17 -6.85 -15.04
CA ILE A 504 33.30 -8.22 -15.58
C ILE A 504 34.77 -8.70 -15.51
N SER A 505 35.74 -7.80 -15.68
CA SER A 505 37.15 -8.04 -15.35
C SER A 505 37.72 -6.92 -14.46
N PRO A 506 38.55 -7.22 -13.44
CA PRO A 506 39.27 -6.22 -12.66
C PRO A 506 40.15 -5.27 -13.50
N SER A 507 40.54 -5.70 -14.70
CA SER A 507 41.24 -4.85 -15.69
C SER A 507 40.37 -3.75 -16.29
N ASP A 508 39.05 -3.89 -16.22
CA ASP A 508 38.12 -3.03 -16.95
C ASP A 508 37.92 -1.68 -16.27
N ILE A 509 38.00 -1.64 -14.93
CA ILE A 509 37.97 -0.41 -14.14
C ILE A 509 39.22 -0.34 -13.26
N ASN A 510 40.33 0.09 -13.86
CA ASN A 510 41.53 0.47 -13.13
C ASN A 510 41.41 1.88 -12.52
N GLU A 511 42.40 2.27 -11.73
CA GLU A 511 42.43 3.56 -11.04
C GLU A 511 42.31 4.76 -11.99
N THR A 512 42.87 4.66 -13.20
CA THR A 512 42.80 5.73 -14.20
C THR A 512 41.38 5.89 -14.76
N ARG A 513 40.72 4.77 -15.10
CA ARG A 513 39.33 4.78 -15.61
C ARG A 513 38.36 5.22 -14.53
N LEU A 514 38.59 4.80 -13.30
CA LEU A 514 37.74 5.19 -12.17
C LEU A 514 37.83 6.69 -11.85
N LYS A 515 39.04 7.27 -11.86
CA LYS A 515 39.21 8.73 -11.76
C LYS A 515 38.41 9.46 -12.83
N ARG A 516 38.47 8.98 -14.07
CA ARG A 516 37.71 9.57 -15.19
C ARG A 516 36.21 9.45 -14.97
N TYR A 517 35.75 8.32 -14.44
CA TYR A 517 34.35 8.10 -14.12
C TYR A 517 33.87 9.02 -13.00
N LEU A 518 34.59 9.10 -11.87
CA LEU A 518 34.26 9.98 -10.75
C LEU A 518 34.27 11.46 -11.17
N THR A 519 35.24 11.87 -11.99
CA THR A 519 35.29 13.22 -12.56
C THR A 519 34.09 13.49 -13.47
N TRP A 520 33.71 12.51 -14.31
CA TRP A 520 32.54 12.65 -15.18
C TRP A 520 31.24 12.71 -14.36
N TRP A 521 31.07 11.87 -13.34
CA TRP A 521 29.94 11.89 -12.43
C TRP A 521 29.78 13.27 -11.78
N ASP A 522 30.88 13.80 -11.21
CA ASP A 522 30.92 15.09 -10.53
C ASP A 522 30.60 16.29 -11.43
N THR A 523 31.03 16.22 -12.69
CA THR A 523 30.94 17.36 -13.64
C THR A 523 29.74 17.28 -14.58
N LYS A 524 29.16 16.10 -14.79
CA LYS A 524 28.04 15.89 -15.73
C LYS A 524 26.74 15.52 -15.04
N ILE A 525 26.75 14.54 -14.14
CA ILE A 525 25.51 14.05 -13.51
C ILE A 525 25.09 14.93 -12.34
N ILE A 526 26.00 15.21 -11.40
CA ILE A 526 25.64 15.93 -10.17
C ILE A 526 25.06 17.33 -10.42
N PRO A 527 25.54 18.14 -11.39
CA PRO A 527 24.90 19.41 -11.70
C PRO A 527 23.43 19.27 -12.14
N ILE A 528 23.09 18.23 -12.91
CA ILE A 528 21.73 17.94 -13.37
C ILE A 528 20.84 17.58 -12.16
N LEU A 529 21.32 16.66 -11.30
CA LEU A 529 20.58 16.24 -10.11
C LEU A 529 20.37 17.40 -9.13
N LYS A 530 21.39 18.24 -8.92
CA LYS A 530 21.34 19.39 -8.02
C LYS A 530 20.29 20.42 -8.44
N GLN A 531 20.14 20.69 -9.74
CA GLN A 531 19.11 21.60 -10.25
C GLN A 531 17.69 21.11 -9.93
N ALA A 532 17.52 19.79 -9.83
CA ALA A 532 16.27 19.14 -9.47
C ALA A 532 16.17 18.82 -7.96
N ASN A 533 17.05 19.36 -7.11
CA ASN A 533 17.06 19.06 -5.67
C ASN A 533 17.16 17.54 -5.34
N ILE A 534 17.92 16.81 -6.18
CA ILE A 534 18.24 15.39 -6.00
C ILE A 534 19.69 15.28 -5.53
N TYR A 535 19.91 14.47 -4.50
CA TYR A 535 21.23 14.14 -3.95
C TYR A 535 21.76 12.88 -4.63
N GLY A 536 23.04 12.86 -5.00
CA GLY A 536 23.68 11.71 -5.63
C GLY A 536 24.44 10.85 -4.63
N LEU A 537 24.11 9.56 -4.53
CA LEU A 537 24.89 8.58 -3.79
C LEU A 537 25.44 7.55 -4.78
N LEU A 538 26.77 7.42 -4.88
CA LEU A 538 27.42 6.47 -5.76
C LEU A 538 28.11 5.37 -4.95
N GLY A 539 27.81 4.11 -5.23
CA GLY A 539 28.47 2.95 -4.64
C GLY A 539 29.11 2.07 -5.70
N ILE A 540 30.38 1.71 -5.53
CA ILE A 540 31.12 0.85 -6.45
C ILE A 540 31.83 -0.25 -5.65
N SER A 541 31.59 -1.50 -6.05
CA SER A 541 32.18 -2.68 -5.42
C SER A 541 33.37 -3.24 -6.23
N PHE A 542 34.37 -3.80 -5.53
CA PHE A 542 35.48 -4.53 -6.14
C PHE A 542 35.77 -5.84 -5.41
N ILE A 543 35.88 -6.94 -6.17
CA ILE A 543 36.50 -8.18 -5.68
C ILE A 543 37.95 -8.22 -6.14
N VAL A 544 38.88 -8.39 -5.20
CA VAL A 544 40.32 -8.27 -5.44
C VAL A 544 41.08 -9.41 -4.76
N ASP A 545 42.17 -9.86 -5.38
CA ASP A 545 43.01 -10.93 -4.82
C ASP A 545 43.90 -10.43 -3.67
N ASP A 546 44.51 -9.26 -3.86
CA ASP A 546 45.37 -8.59 -2.87
C ASP A 546 44.75 -7.27 -2.42
N THR A 547 44.07 -7.32 -1.27
CA THR A 547 43.36 -6.18 -0.67
C THR A 547 44.31 -5.10 -0.17
N ALA A 548 45.54 -5.45 0.25
CA ALA A 548 46.54 -4.50 0.73
C ALA A 548 47.17 -3.73 -0.43
N GLN A 549 47.50 -4.44 -1.52
CA GLN A 549 47.96 -3.81 -2.75
C GLN A 549 46.87 -2.89 -3.32
N PHE A 550 45.63 -3.36 -3.40
CA PHE A 550 44.50 -2.57 -3.89
C PHE A 550 44.33 -1.29 -3.09
N LYS A 551 44.28 -1.37 -1.75
CA LYS A 551 44.17 -0.20 -0.86
C LYS A 551 45.28 0.82 -1.14
N THR A 552 46.52 0.35 -1.25
CA THR A 552 47.69 1.20 -1.47
C THR A 552 47.61 1.90 -2.83
N GLN A 553 47.35 1.14 -3.89
CA GLN A 553 47.25 1.67 -5.26
C GLN A 553 46.11 2.67 -5.40
N PHE A 554 44.92 2.33 -4.89
CA PHE A 554 43.75 3.20 -5.02
C PHE A 554 43.82 4.43 -4.13
N SER A 555 44.37 4.33 -2.91
CA SER A 555 44.58 5.51 -2.06
C SER A 555 45.55 6.48 -2.74
N GLN A 556 46.73 6.00 -3.17
CA GLN A 556 47.72 6.84 -3.85
C GLN A 556 47.19 7.45 -5.15
N ALA A 557 46.43 6.66 -5.92
CA ALA A 557 45.81 7.19 -7.12
C ALA A 557 44.82 8.31 -6.73
N LEU A 558 43.87 8.04 -5.84
CA LEU A 558 42.75 8.94 -5.56
C LEU A 558 43.11 10.13 -4.68
N ASP A 559 44.28 10.15 -4.01
CA ASP A 559 44.79 11.31 -3.26
C ASP A 559 44.90 12.59 -4.11
N THR A 560 45.07 12.44 -5.42
CA THR A 560 45.15 13.56 -6.38
C THR A 560 43.80 13.97 -6.97
N LEU A 561 42.73 13.23 -6.67
CA LEU A 561 41.40 13.47 -7.24
C LEU A 561 40.73 14.64 -6.51
N THR A 562 40.43 15.70 -7.25
CA THR A 562 39.69 16.86 -6.76
C THR A 562 38.33 16.91 -7.43
N LEU A 563 37.27 16.79 -6.63
CA LEU A 563 35.88 16.82 -7.08
C LEU A 563 35.19 18.02 -6.43
N SER A 564 34.35 18.73 -7.20
CA SER A 564 33.76 20.00 -6.76
C SER A 564 32.41 19.81 -6.07
N ASN A 565 31.66 18.76 -6.44
CA ASN A 565 30.30 18.51 -5.95
C ASN A 565 30.16 17.18 -5.19
N THR A 566 31.18 16.32 -5.25
CA THR A 566 31.15 14.95 -4.74
C THR A 566 32.25 14.74 -3.72
N VAL A 567 31.90 14.26 -2.53
CA VAL A 567 32.89 13.78 -1.55
C VAL A 567 33.11 12.30 -1.75
N PHE A 568 34.35 11.92 -2.05
CA PHE A 568 34.76 10.55 -2.30
C PHE A 568 35.36 9.89 -1.04
N ARG A 569 35.04 8.60 -0.82
CA ARG A 569 35.61 7.77 0.24
C ARG A 569 35.89 6.35 -0.24
N LEU A 570 37.09 5.87 0.09
CA LEU A 570 37.42 4.45 0.05
C LEU A 570 37.15 3.87 1.45
N LEU A 571 36.20 2.94 1.54
CA LEU A 571 35.87 2.27 2.79
C LEU A 571 36.93 1.25 3.17
N ASP A 572 36.96 0.87 4.46
CA ASP A 572 37.78 -0.24 4.91
C ASP A 572 37.36 -1.55 4.22
N GLU A 573 38.33 -2.46 4.06
CA GLU A 573 38.13 -3.80 3.50
C GLU A 573 36.94 -4.50 4.17
N LEU A 574 36.09 -5.11 3.35
CA LEU A 574 35.08 -6.05 3.81
C LEU A 574 35.82 -7.37 4.12
N GLY A 575 36.55 -7.43 5.24
CA GLY A 575 37.40 -8.56 5.63
C GLY A 575 36.62 -9.79 6.13
N ASP A 576 37.30 -10.80 6.65
CA ASP A 576 36.60 -11.97 7.21
C ASP A 576 35.75 -11.59 8.43
N VAL A 577 34.61 -12.27 8.60
CA VAL A 577 33.71 -12.10 9.75
C VAL A 577 34.43 -12.54 11.01
N LEU A 578 34.38 -11.73 12.06
CA LEU A 578 34.99 -12.05 13.34
C LEU A 578 34.04 -12.85 14.25
N PRO A 579 34.56 -13.72 15.13
CA PRO A 579 33.72 -14.48 16.08
C PRO A 579 32.82 -13.58 16.94
N GLU A 580 33.34 -12.42 17.36
CA GLU A 580 32.61 -11.45 18.18
C GLU A 580 31.45 -10.81 17.40
N GLU A 581 31.55 -10.69 16.07
CA GLU A 581 30.51 -10.14 15.21
C GLU A 581 29.37 -11.13 15.01
N VAL A 582 29.68 -12.42 14.88
CA VAL A 582 28.68 -13.50 14.89
C VAL A 582 27.98 -13.53 16.25
N GLU A 583 28.73 -13.45 17.35
CA GLU A 583 28.15 -13.41 18.70
C GLU A 583 27.21 -12.20 18.88
N LEU A 584 27.68 -11.00 18.50
CA LEU A 584 26.87 -9.79 18.53
C LEU A 584 25.61 -9.97 17.69
N PHE A 585 25.76 -10.51 16.48
CA PHE A 585 24.67 -10.75 15.56
C PHE A 585 23.59 -11.66 16.18
N LEU A 586 23.98 -12.80 16.75
CA LEU A 586 23.05 -13.73 17.42
C LEU A 586 22.33 -13.04 18.58
N LYS A 587 23.06 -12.28 19.40
CA LYS A 587 22.52 -11.55 20.56
C LYS A 587 21.55 -10.45 20.17
N PHE A 588 21.94 -9.58 19.23
CA PHE A 588 21.12 -8.45 18.79
C PHE A 588 19.83 -8.90 18.12
N ASN A 589 19.89 -10.01 17.38
CA ASN A 589 18.72 -10.55 16.72
C ASN A 589 17.92 -11.51 17.62
N LYS A 590 18.36 -11.79 18.86
CA LYS A 590 17.70 -12.72 19.79
C LYS A 590 17.52 -14.12 19.20
N ILE A 591 18.50 -14.59 18.44
CA ILE A 591 18.50 -15.96 17.90
C ILE A 591 18.77 -16.91 19.09
N PRO A 592 17.88 -17.86 19.40
CA PRO A 592 18.03 -18.74 20.55
C PRO A 592 19.19 -19.71 20.31
N VAL A 593 20.22 -19.67 21.16
CA VAL A 593 21.32 -20.64 21.15
C VAL A 593 21.47 -21.16 22.57
N PRO A 594 21.51 -22.50 22.80
CA PRO A 594 21.76 -23.06 24.12
C PRO A 594 23.03 -22.48 24.74
N ASN A 595 22.95 -22.00 25.98
CA ASN A 595 24.07 -21.29 26.63
C ASN A 595 25.31 -22.18 26.78
N ASP A 596 25.11 -23.48 27.03
CA ASP A 596 26.21 -24.42 27.27
C ASP A 596 26.98 -24.76 25.98
N ASP A 597 26.37 -24.58 24.80
CA ASP A 597 26.95 -24.92 23.49
C ASP A 597 27.39 -23.69 22.68
N LYS A 598 27.07 -22.47 23.13
CA LYS A 598 27.23 -21.26 22.31
C LYS A 598 28.68 -21.02 21.87
N LYS A 599 29.65 -21.25 22.76
CA LYS A 599 31.07 -21.03 22.46
C LYS A 599 31.60 -22.07 21.49
N ASP A 600 31.20 -23.33 21.67
CA ASP A 600 31.63 -24.44 20.82
C ASP A 600 31.01 -24.33 19.43
N LEU A 601 29.73 -23.98 19.35
CA LEU A 601 29.04 -23.68 18.09
C LEU A 601 29.71 -22.53 17.32
N LEU A 602 30.06 -21.43 18.01
CA LEU A 602 30.78 -20.32 17.37
C LEU A 602 32.14 -20.78 16.85
N ASN A 603 32.90 -21.53 17.65
CA ASN A 603 34.19 -22.07 17.23
C ASN A 603 34.05 -23.00 16.03
N ASP A 604 33.01 -23.83 15.99
CA ASP A 604 32.73 -24.75 14.89
C ASP A 604 32.37 -24.00 13.60
N ILE A 605 31.44 -23.03 13.67
CA ILE A 605 31.10 -22.15 12.53
C ILE A 605 32.37 -21.46 12.01
N MET A 606 33.17 -20.88 12.91
CA MET A 606 34.39 -20.17 12.51
C MET A 606 35.45 -21.10 11.92
N ARG A 607 35.59 -22.32 12.45
CA ARG A 607 36.51 -23.34 11.92
C ARG A 607 36.10 -23.81 10.53
N GLU A 608 34.81 -24.04 10.30
CA GLU A 608 34.29 -24.53 9.02
C GLU A 608 34.29 -23.47 7.92
N THR A 609 34.03 -22.22 8.31
CA THR A 609 33.84 -21.12 7.36
C THR A 609 35.11 -20.32 7.14
N ASN A 610 36.08 -20.42 8.05
CA ASN A 610 37.28 -19.59 8.11
C ASN A 610 36.93 -18.08 8.05
N GLY A 611 35.79 -17.70 8.64
CA GLY A 611 35.26 -16.33 8.63
C GLY A 611 34.80 -15.80 7.27
N GLN A 612 34.75 -16.63 6.22
CA GLN A 612 34.23 -16.17 4.93
C GLN A 612 32.75 -15.84 5.04
N TYR A 613 32.40 -14.57 4.84
CA TYR A 613 31.04 -14.03 5.03
C TYR A 613 29.94 -14.92 4.46
N GLU A 614 30.05 -15.32 3.20
CA GLU A 614 29.03 -16.11 2.52
C GLU A 614 28.87 -17.51 3.14
N LYS A 615 29.98 -18.16 3.50
CA LYS A 615 29.95 -19.47 4.16
C LYS A 615 29.41 -19.36 5.59
N THR A 616 29.83 -18.35 6.33
CA THR A 616 29.30 -18.05 7.67
C THR A 616 27.80 -17.80 7.61
N LEU A 617 27.32 -17.08 6.60
CA LEU A 617 25.91 -16.84 6.39
C LEU A 617 25.12 -18.14 6.11
N GLU A 618 25.64 -19.03 5.27
CA GLU A 618 24.99 -20.32 4.99
C GLU A 618 24.94 -21.22 6.24
N GLN A 619 26.00 -21.26 7.04
CA GLN A 619 26.00 -22.00 8.31
C GLN A 619 24.99 -21.43 9.31
N LEU A 620 24.91 -20.10 9.42
CA LEU A 620 23.90 -19.46 10.25
C LEU A 620 22.48 -19.73 9.74
N LYS A 621 22.26 -19.80 8.42
CA LYS A 621 20.95 -20.18 7.85
C LYS A 621 20.56 -21.59 8.26
N ALA A 622 21.49 -22.54 8.14
CA ALA A 622 21.26 -23.92 8.55
C ALA A 622 20.93 -24.01 10.05
N LEU A 623 21.70 -23.31 10.89
CA LEU A 623 21.45 -23.22 12.32
C LEU A 623 20.05 -22.67 12.63
N VAL A 624 19.67 -21.55 12.03
CA VAL A 624 18.36 -20.93 12.28
C VAL A 624 17.22 -21.81 11.78
N ASN A 625 17.36 -22.46 10.63
CA ASN A 625 16.34 -23.36 10.10
C ASN A 625 16.15 -24.60 10.98
N ASN A 626 17.21 -25.08 11.65
CA ASN A 626 17.12 -26.21 12.59
C ASN A 626 16.49 -25.83 13.95
N LEU A 627 16.46 -24.53 14.27
CA LEU A 627 15.88 -23.98 15.51
C LEU A 627 14.44 -23.49 15.33
N ALA A 628 14.01 -23.26 14.08
CA ALA A 628 12.66 -22.89 13.69
C ALA A 628 11.80 -24.15 13.50
#